data_AF-A0A6H5HRN3-F1
#
_entry.id   AF-A0A6H5HRN3-F1
#
_cell.length_a   1.000
_cell.length_b   1.000
_cell.length_c   1.000
_cell.angle_alpha   90.00
_cell.angle_beta   90.00
_cell.angle_gamma   90.00
#
_symmetry.space_group_name_H-M   'P 1'
#
loop_
_entity.id
_entity.type
_entity.pdbx_description
1 polymer ?
#
loop_
_entity_poly.entity_id
_entity_poly.type
_entity_poly.pdbx_seq_one_letter_code
_entity_poly.pdbx_strand_id
1 'polypeptide(L)'
;RSTHFRPKDDIVMLKEVLAENPFGDTARWAAVRAKLVQVSQKEFSARAVRDRAGLLIKQFAASERIILRKSGTEEEYTERDRLLEEVKVLHNEFKNKK
;
A
#
# COMPACT_ATOMS: atom_id res chain seq x y z
N ARG A 1 -2.82 -1.89 23.20
CA ARG A 1 -3.28 -1.76 21.79
C ARG A 1 -2.09 -2.06 20.88
N SER A 2 -2.18 -3.03 19.96
CA SER A 2 -1.08 -3.35 19.04
C SER A 2 -1.10 -2.41 17.83
N THR A 3 0.00 -1.68 17.63
CA THR A 3 0.21 -0.75 16.50
C THR A 3 0.87 -1.40 15.28
N HIS A 4 1.02 -2.72 15.29
CA HIS A 4 1.69 -3.47 14.24
C HIS A 4 0.72 -3.82 13.09
N PHE A 5 1.16 -3.57 11.85
CA PHE A 5 0.45 -3.94 10.63
C PHE A 5 0.60 -5.44 10.38
N ARG A 6 -0.53 -6.14 10.26
CA ARG A 6 -0.56 -7.53 9.79
C ARG A 6 -0.76 -7.55 8.27
N PRO A 7 -0.44 -8.66 7.59
CA PRO A 7 -0.70 -8.80 6.16
C PRO A 7 -2.16 -8.50 5.75
N LYS A 8 -3.13 -8.89 6.57
CA LYS A 8 -4.56 -8.54 6.34
C LYS A 8 -4.84 -7.05 6.45
N ASP A 9 -4.17 -6.37 7.39
CA ASP A 9 -4.31 -4.93 7.57
C ASP A 9 -3.72 -4.19 6.35
N ASP A 10 -2.61 -4.71 5.77
CA ASP A 10 -2.01 -4.18 4.55
C ASP A 10 -2.94 -4.32 3.33
N ILE A 11 -3.59 -5.47 3.14
CA ILE A 11 -4.54 -5.68 2.03
C ILE A 11 -5.69 -4.68 2.10
N VAL A 12 -6.30 -4.52 3.28
CA VAL A 12 -7.39 -3.55 3.48
C VAL A 12 -6.89 -2.15 3.19
N MET A 13 -5.74 -1.78 3.73
CA MET A 13 -5.14 -0.47 3.49
C MET A 13 -4.93 -0.21 1.99
N LEU A 14 -4.38 -1.17 1.24
CA LEU A 14 -4.10 -1.00 -0.20
C LEU A 14 -5.39 -0.83 -1.01
N LYS A 15 -6.45 -1.59 -0.70
CA LYS A 15 -7.77 -1.43 -1.34
C LYS A 15 -8.33 -0.02 -1.13
N GLU A 16 -8.26 0.48 0.09
CA GLU A 16 -8.75 1.82 0.42
C GLU A 16 -7.89 2.93 -0.19
N VAL A 17 -6.58 2.73 -0.31
CA VAL A 17 -5.67 3.65 -1.01
C VAL A 17 -6.05 3.76 -2.50
N LEU A 18 -6.42 2.64 -3.14
CA LEU A 18 -6.88 2.66 -4.53
C LEU A 18 -8.23 3.35 -4.68
N ALA A 19 -9.17 3.11 -3.74
CA ALA A 19 -10.50 3.72 -3.78
C ALA A 19 -10.47 5.25 -3.55
N GLU A 20 -9.76 5.71 -2.52
CA GLU A 20 -9.75 7.13 -2.12
C GLU A 20 -8.71 7.96 -2.89
N ASN A 21 -7.68 7.31 -3.43
CA ASN A 21 -6.52 7.92 -4.05
C ASN A 21 -5.93 9.09 -3.22
N PRO A 22 -5.28 8.77 -2.09
CA PRO A 22 -4.77 9.76 -1.16
C PRO A 22 -3.38 10.33 -1.57
N PHE A 23 -2.84 9.93 -2.73
CA PHE A 23 -1.59 10.48 -3.24
C PHE A 23 -1.76 11.88 -3.85
N GLY A 24 -2.93 12.16 -4.42
CA GLY A 24 -3.27 13.49 -4.93
C GLY A 24 -3.62 14.50 -3.84
N ASP A 25 -4.18 14.04 -2.72
CA ASP A 25 -4.58 14.90 -1.60
C ASP A 25 -4.26 14.24 -0.26
N THR A 26 -3.44 14.95 0.52
CA THR A 26 -2.95 14.51 1.83
C THR A 26 -4.08 14.36 2.85
N ALA A 27 -5.18 15.10 2.70
CA ALA A 27 -6.34 15.03 3.59
C ALA A 27 -7.07 13.68 3.49
N ARG A 28 -7.05 13.03 2.32
CA ARG A 28 -7.74 11.76 2.07
C ARG A 28 -7.14 10.56 2.82
N TRP A 29 -5.89 10.70 3.31
CA TRP A 29 -5.31 9.69 4.22
C TRP A 29 -6.12 9.52 5.51
N ALA A 30 -6.89 10.54 5.92
CA ALA A 30 -7.78 10.43 7.06
C ALA A 30 -8.93 9.43 6.81
N ALA A 31 -9.48 9.40 5.59
CA ALA A 31 -10.54 8.47 5.20
C ALA A 31 -10.02 7.03 5.14
N VAL A 32 -8.88 6.82 4.47
CA VAL A 32 -8.18 5.51 4.42
C VAL A 32 -7.89 5.01 5.83
N ARG A 33 -7.38 5.87 6.71
CA ARG A 33 -7.14 5.55 8.12
C ARG A 33 -8.44 5.16 8.83
N ALA A 34 -9.52 5.96 8.69
CA ALA A 34 -10.78 5.72 9.38
C ALA A 34 -11.35 4.33 9.02
N LYS A 35 -11.34 3.99 7.74
CA LYS A 35 -11.77 2.67 7.28
C LYS A 35 -10.88 1.54 7.77
N LEU A 36 -9.56 1.73 7.72
CA LEU A 36 -8.61 0.74 8.24
C LEU A 36 -8.83 0.49 9.73
N VAL A 37 -9.03 1.54 10.54
CA VAL A 37 -9.33 1.44 11.98
C VAL A 37 -10.64 0.70 12.20
N GLN A 38 -11.68 1.01 11.42
CA GLN A 38 -12.98 0.34 11.49
C GLN A 38 -12.88 -1.16 11.19
N VAL A 39 -12.11 -1.56 10.18
CA VAL A 39 -11.99 -2.98 9.78
C VAL A 39 -11.03 -3.74 10.70
N SER A 40 -9.87 -3.16 11.02
CA SER A 40 -8.82 -3.82 11.79
C SER A 40 -9.06 -3.79 13.31
N GLN A 41 -9.97 -2.92 13.78
CA GLN A 41 -10.21 -2.62 15.21
C GLN A 41 -8.93 -2.20 15.95
N LYS A 42 -7.98 -1.61 15.21
CA LYS A 42 -6.71 -1.09 15.73
C LYS A 42 -6.59 0.38 15.43
N GLU A 43 -5.98 1.12 16.35
CA GLU A 43 -5.68 2.52 16.13
C GLU A 43 -4.37 2.71 15.38
N PHE A 44 -4.48 3.32 14.20
CA PHE A 44 -3.35 3.81 13.44
C PHE A 44 -3.44 5.33 13.31
N SER A 45 -2.31 6.01 13.20
CA SER A 45 -2.29 7.42 12.79
C SER A 45 -2.28 7.52 11.26
N ALA A 46 -2.83 8.60 10.69
CA ALA A 46 -2.79 8.82 9.24
C ALA A 46 -1.35 8.82 8.69
N ARG A 47 -0.40 9.33 9.49
CA ARG A 47 1.03 9.26 9.18
C ARG A 47 1.53 7.82 9.11
N ALA A 48 1.21 6.98 10.10
CA ALA A 48 1.63 5.58 10.10
C ALA A 48 1.09 4.81 8.90
N VAL A 49 -0.16 5.07 8.50
CA VAL A 49 -0.78 4.45 7.31
C VAL A 49 -0.05 4.88 6.03
N ARG A 50 0.26 6.17 5.88
CA ARG A 50 1.04 6.67 4.74
C ARG A 50 2.45 6.10 4.68
N ASP A 51 3.15 6.11 5.81
CA ASP A 51 4.51 5.58 5.91
C ASP A 51 4.54 4.08 5.60
N ARG A 52 3.51 3.33 6.06
CA ARG A 52 3.35 1.91 5.74
C ARG A 52 3.11 1.68 4.26
N ALA A 53 2.20 2.43 3.63
CA ALA A 53 1.95 2.33 2.20
C ALA A 53 3.23 2.60 1.38
N GLY A 54 3.96 3.67 1.72
CA GLY A 54 5.24 3.99 1.07
C GLY A 54 6.32 2.91 1.28
N LEU A 55 6.38 2.31 2.47
CA LEU A 55 7.29 1.21 2.75
C LEU A 55 6.96 -0.03 1.91
N LEU A 56 5.68 -0.41 1.80
CA LEU A 56 5.27 -1.57 1.01
C LEU A 56 5.57 -1.37 -0.48
N ILE A 57 5.33 -0.18 -1.03
CA ILE A 57 5.67 0.15 -2.44
C ILE A 57 7.18 -0.02 -2.67
N LYS A 58 8.01 0.49 -1.75
CA LYS A 58 9.48 0.37 -1.84
C LYS A 58 9.95 -1.08 -1.74
N GLN A 59 9.39 -1.85 -0.81
CA GLN A 59 9.70 -3.26 -0.63
C GLN A 59 9.30 -4.07 -1.87
N PHE A 60 8.11 -3.81 -2.42
CA PHE A 60 7.63 -4.46 -3.64
C PHE A 60 8.55 -4.17 -4.82
N ALA A 61 8.88 -2.90 -5.07
CA ALA A 61 9.80 -2.52 -6.16
C ALA A 61 11.20 -3.13 -5.99
N ALA A 62 11.69 -3.31 -4.75
CA ALA A 62 12.95 -3.98 -4.48
C ALA A 62 12.87 -5.49 -4.76
N SER A 63 11.78 -6.14 -4.35
CA SER A 63 11.52 -7.56 -4.62
C SER A 63 11.38 -7.83 -6.12
N GLU A 64 10.60 -7.02 -6.85
CA GLU A 64 10.48 -7.12 -8.32
C GLU A 64 11.85 -7.06 -9.00
N ARG A 65 12.72 -6.13 -8.60
CA ARG A 65 14.09 -6.03 -9.14
C ARG A 65 14.95 -7.26 -8.84
N ILE A 66 14.71 -7.93 -7.71
CA ILE A 66 15.42 -9.16 -7.35
C ILE A 66 14.89 -10.33 -8.18
N ILE A 67 13.57 -10.46 -8.34
CA ILE A 67 12.91 -11.50 -9.14
C ILE A 67 13.35 -11.38 -10.61
N LEU A 68 13.24 -10.19 -11.21
CA LEU A 68 13.70 -9.87 -12.56
C LEU A 68 15.18 -10.21 -12.78
N ARG A 69 16.03 -10.06 -11.74
CA ARG A 69 17.45 -10.42 -11.81
C ARG A 69 17.70 -11.91 -11.64
N LYS A 70 16.78 -12.67 -11.02
CA LYS A 70 17.01 -14.05 -10.60
C LYS A 70 16.37 -15.10 -11.51
N SER A 71 15.27 -14.83 -12.22
CA SER A 71 14.66 -15.88 -13.06
C SER A 71 13.61 -15.40 -14.08
N GLY A 72 13.53 -16.12 -15.20
CA GLY A 72 12.33 -16.27 -16.02
C GLY A 72 11.36 -17.31 -15.45
N THR A 73 11.07 -17.25 -14.15
CA THR A 73 10.07 -18.09 -13.48
C THR A 73 8.86 -17.25 -13.16
N GLU A 74 7.69 -17.65 -13.67
CA GLU A 74 6.39 -17.12 -13.27
C GLU A 74 6.14 -17.46 -11.79
N GLU A 75 6.31 -16.47 -10.91
CA GLU A 75 5.78 -16.54 -9.55
C GLU A 75 4.29 -16.19 -9.57
N GLU A 76 3.47 -16.94 -8.84
CA GLU A 76 2.05 -16.63 -8.69
C GLU A 76 1.88 -15.29 -7.94
N TYR A 77 1.35 -14.29 -8.64
CA TYR A 77 1.03 -13.00 -8.03
C TYR A 77 -0.07 -13.15 -6.98
N THR A 78 0.27 -12.88 -5.71
CA THR A 78 -0.72 -12.85 -4.62
C THR A 78 -1.64 -11.63 -4.77
N GLU A 79 -2.83 -11.67 -4.16
CA GLU A 79 -3.75 -10.51 -4.12
C GLU A 79 -3.04 -9.24 -3.64
N ARG A 80 -2.14 -9.38 -2.65
CA ARG A 80 -1.34 -8.26 -2.14
C ARG A 80 -0.41 -7.69 -3.21
N ASP A 81 0.22 -8.54 -4.02
CA ASP A 81 1.16 -8.09 -5.06
C ASP A 81 0.43 -7.37 -6.19
N ARG A 82 -0.76 -7.85 -6.60
CA ARG A 82 -1.63 -7.15 -7.56
C ARG A 82 -2.02 -5.76 -7.05
N LEU A 83 -2.51 -5.69 -5.82
CA LEU A 83 -2.86 -4.41 -5.19
C LEU A 83 -1.64 -3.48 -5.06
N LEU A 84 -0.46 -4.01 -4.76
CA LEU A 84 0.77 -3.23 -4.67
C LEU A 84 1.22 -2.69 -6.02
N GLU A 85 1.06 -3.46 -7.09
CA GLU A 85 1.32 -3.01 -8.45
C GLU A 85 0.40 -1.85 -8.82
N GLU A 86 -0.91 -1.98 -8.61
CA GLU A 86 -1.88 -0.91 -8.87
C GLU A 86 -1.59 0.35 -8.03
N VAL A 87 -1.31 0.17 -6.73
CA VAL A 87 -0.98 1.28 -5.83
C VAL A 87 0.33 1.96 -6.23
N LYS A 88 1.33 1.20 -6.70
CA LYS A 88 2.61 1.73 -7.21
C LYS A 88 2.40 2.53 -8.49
N VAL A 89 1.57 2.05 -9.42
CA VAL A 89 1.20 2.79 -10.65
C VAL A 89 0.54 4.11 -10.24
N LEU A 90 -0.49 4.05 -9.40
CA LEU A 90 -1.19 5.24 -8.90
C LEU A 90 -0.22 6.21 -8.23
N HIS A 91 0.64 5.73 -7.33
CA HIS A 91 1.65 6.56 -6.67
C HIS A 91 2.59 7.24 -7.67
N ASN A 92 3.05 6.53 -8.72
CA ASN A 92 3.93 7.09 -9.74
C ASN A 92 3.23 8.13 -10.63
N GLU A 93 1.96 7.90 -11.00
CA GLU A 93 1.18 8.88 -11.76
C GLU A 93 1.06 10.21 -11.02
N PHE A 94 0.81 10.17 -9.72
CA PHE A 94 0.68 11.38 -8.89
C PHE A 94 2.03 11.99 -8.51
N LYS A 95 3.09 11.19 -8.47
CA LYS A 95 4.45 11.69 -8.30
C LYS A 95 4.96 12.44 -9.54
N ASN A 96 4.62 11.97 -10.74
CA ASN A 96 5.07 12.58 -12.00
C ASN A 96 4.23 13.78 -12.45
N LYS A 97 3.09 14.04 -11.81
CA LYS A 97 2.22 15.22 -12.05
C LYS A 97 2.56 16.44 -11.18
N LYS A 98 3.58 16.34 -10.31
CA LYS A 98 4.14 17.46 -9.53
C LYS A 98 5.44 17.94 -10.15
#